data_AF-A0A2P5L4T0-F1
#
_entry.id   AF-A0A2P5L4T0-F1
#
_cell.length_a   1.000
_cell.length_b   1.000
_cell.length_c   1.000
_cell.angle_alpha   90.00
_cell.angle_beta   90.00
_cell.angle_gamma   90.00
#
_symmetry.space_group_name_H-M   'P 1'
#
loop_
_entity.id
_entity.type
_entity.pdbx_description
1 polymer ?
#
loop_
_entity_poly.entity_id
_entity_poly.type
_entity_poly.pdbx_seq_one_letter_code
_entity_poly.pdbx_strand_id
1 'polypeptide(L)'
;MRQISGLEQLAIAESINLEEFSEIIGSDMAKASLIIEGGEPDDPVVLARLCLLAEGLQHDHYAGKLDMHFAGVIDVSAVPLFYTLTGKVVTVRGRCSVLRSVCGVDWLLSSSYTAKAGDRV
;
A
#
# COMPACT_ATOMS: atom_id res chain seq x y z
N MET A 1 3.52 5.79 12.03
CA MET A 1 4.65 6.46 11.35
C MET A 1 4.92 5.72 10.05
N ARG A 2 5.13 6.44 8.94
CA ARG A 2 5.41 5.89 7.60
C ARG A 2 6.89 6.11 7.31
N GLN A 3 7.58 5.09 6.81
CA GLN A 3 8.96 5.17 6.36
C GLN A 3 8.99 5.14 4.84
N ILE A 4 9.79 6.00 4.24
CA ILE A 4 9.97 6.09 2.79
C ILE A 4 11.47 5.98 2.52
N SER A 5 11.84 5.18 1.54
CA SER A 5 13.24 4.93 1.15
C SER A 5 13.35 4.88 -0.37
N GLY A 6 14.54 5.19 -0.91
CA GLY A 6 14.80 5.18 -2.36
C GLY A 6 14.42 6.47 -3.07
N LEU A 7 13.95 7.50 -2.37
CA LEU A 7 13.65 8.81 -2.97
C LEU A 7 14.92 9.48 -3.53
N GLU A 8 16.05 9.29 -2.85
CA GLU A 8 17.36 9.80 -3.25
C GLU A 8 17.84 9.22 -4.60
N GLN A 9 17.37 8.02 -4.96
CA GLN A 9 17.75 7.34 -6.19
C GLN A 9 16.93 7.78 -7.41
N LEU A 10 15.87 8.58 -7.22
CA LEU A 10 15.11 9.17 -8.31
C LEU A 10 15.83 10.35 -8.98
N ALA A 11 17.08 10.65 -8.59
CA ALA A 11 17.95 11.67 -9.20
C ALA A 11 17.19 12.98 -9.47
N ILE A 12 16.65 13.55 -8.39
CA ILE A 12 15.84 14.76 -8.46
C ILE A 12 16.80 15.96 -8.55
N ALA A 13 16.73 16.73 -9.63
CA ALA A 13 17.47 17.99 -9.74
C ALA A 13 17.08 18.93 -8.57
N GLU A 14 17.99 19.80 -8.13
CA GLU A 14 17.76 20.72 -7.00
C GLU A 14 16.50 21.60 -7.17
N SER A 15 16.00 21.75 -8.39
CA SER A 15 14.78 22.49 -8.73
C SER A 15 13.86 21.67 -9.64
N ILE A 16 13.32 20.55 -9.14
CA ILE A 16 12.17 19.89 -9.78
C ILE A 16 10.89 20.61 -9.36
N ASN A 17 9.94 20.79 -10.28
CA ASN A 17 8.61 21.23 -9.91
C ASN A 17 7.74 20.04 -9.46
N LEU A 18 6.59 20.32 -8.83
CA LEU A 18 5.72 19.26 -8.28
C LEU A 18 5.16 18.33 -9.37
N GLU A 19 4.93 18.84 -10.57
CA GLU A 19 4.35 18.09 -11.69
C GLU A 19 5.34 17.07 -12.24
N GLU A 20 6.58 17.49 -12.50
CA GLU A 20 7.69 16.61 -12.90
C GLU A 20 7.96 15.54 -11.84
N PHE A 21 7.93 15.91 -10.55
CA PHE A 21 8.11 14.95 -9.47
C PHE A 21 6.97 13.92 -9.43
N SER A 22 5.72 14.35 -9.61
CA SER A 22 4.56 13.47 -9.70
C SER A 22 4.67 12.49 -10.87
N GLU A 23 5.17 12.93 -12.02
CA GLU A 23 5.39 12.04 -13.18
C GLU A 23 6.47 10.99 -12.90
N ILE A 24 7.59 11.39 -12.29
CA ILE A 24 8.68 10.46 -11.92
C ILE A 24 8.18 9.42 -10.92
N ILE A 25 7.47 9.85 -9.87
CA ILE A 25 6.91 8.95 -8.86
C ILE A 25 5.83 8.06 -9.47
N GLY A 26 4.96 8.61 -10.33
CA GLY A 26 3.95 7.85 -11.05
C GLY A 26 4.57 6.74 -11.91
N SER A 27 5.65 7.05 -12.64
CA SER A 27 6.40 6.07 -13.43
C SER A 27 7.08 5.01 -12.56
N ASP A 28 7.61 5.38 -11.40
CA ASP A 28 8.20 4.43 -10.44
C ASP A 28 7.15 3.46 -9.92
N MET A 29 5.94 3.96 -9.66
CA MET A 29 4.82 3.24 -9.05
C MET A 29 3.91 2.52 -10.06
N ALA A 30 4.12 2.67 -11.36
CA ALA A 30 3.28 2.12 -12.43
C ALA A 30 3.10 0.59 -12.40
N LYS A 31 4.03 -0.13 -11.75
CA LYS A 31 3.95 -1.58 -11.54
C LYS A 31 4.13 -1.94 -10.07
N ALA A 32 3.70 -1.05 -9.18
CA ALA A 32 3.92 -1.25 -7.77
C ALA A 32 3.23 -2.52 -7.26
N SER A 33 3.84 -3.11 -6.23
CA SER A 33 3.27 -4.22 -5.48
C SER A 33 3.02 -3.78 -4.05
N LEU A 34 1.93 -4.29 -3.46
CA LEU A 34 1.61 -4.05 -2.06
C LEU A 34 1.64 -5.38 -1.32
N ILE A 35 2.55 -5.48 -0.35
CA ILE A 35 2.64 -6.62 0.56
C ILE A 35 1.98 -6.24 1.88
N ILE A 36 1.15 -7.14 2.41
CA ILE A 36 0.57 -7.02 3.74
C ILE A 36 1.20 -8.10 4.62
N GLU A 37 1.71 -7.69 5.77
CA GLU A 37 2.39 -8.54 6.75
C GLU A 37 1.66 -8.47 8.10
N GLY A 38 1.62 -9.59 8.80
CA GLY A 38 1.08 -9.74 10.15
C GLY A 38 1.91 -10.73 10.96
N GLY A 39 1.31 -11.27 12.02
CA GLY A 39 1.97 -12.23 12.90
C GLY A 39 2.78 -11.57 14.02
N GLU A 40 3.61 -12.37 14.68
CA GLU A 40 4.44 -11.90 15.79
C GLU A 40 5.63 -11.06 15.28
N PRO A 41 6.13 -10.09 16.06
CA PRO A 41 7.24 -9.24 15.65
C PRO A 41 8.50 -9.99 15.23
N ASP A 42 8.75 -11.14 15.86
CA ASP A 42 9.94 -11.97 15.63
C ASP A 42 9.74 -13.01 14.51
N ASP A 43 8.50 -13.21 14.05
CA ASP A 43 8.15 -14.15 12.97
C ASP A 43 7.01 -13.58 12.11
N PRO A 44 7.32 -12.58 11.25
CA PRO A 44 6.32 -11.95 10.42
C PRO A 44 5.85 -12.89 9.30
N VAL A 45 4.53 -12.95 9.11
CA VAL A 45 3.91 -13.75 8.05
C VAL A 45 3.34 -12.83 6.97
N VAL A 46 3.59 -13.18 5.71
CA VAL A 46 2.99 -12.49 4.56
C VAL A 46 1.54 -12.94 4.42
N LEU A 47 0.61 -12.00 4.62
CA LEU A 47 -0.83 -12.23 4.50
C LEU A 47 -1.33 -11.98 3.08
N ALA A 48 -0.73 -11.03 2.36
CA ALA A 48 -1.14 -10.76 0.99
C ALA A 48 0.02 -10.24 0.14
N ARG A 49 -0.06 -10.55 -1.15
CA ARG A 49 0.70 -9.90 -2.22
C ARG A 49 -0.32 -9.38 -3.23
N LEU A 50 -0.56 -8.08 -3.19
CA LEU A 50 -1.55 -7.42 -4.01
C LEU A 50 -0.87 -6.75 -5.21
N CYS A 51 -1.49 -6.89 -6.37
CA CYS A 51 -1.02 -6.28 -7.60
C CYS A 51 -1.81 -4.99 -7.84
N LEU A 52 -1.11 -3.97 -8.34
CA LEU A 52 -1.75 -2.77 -8.84
C LEU A 52 -2.67 -3.14 -10.01
N LEU A 53 -3.90 -2.63 -9.98
CA LEU A 53 -4.84 -2.80 -11.08
C LEU A 53 -4.36 -2.01 -12.31
N ALA A 54 -4.72 -2.46 -13.51
CA ALA A 54 -4.28 -1.83 -14.77
C ALA A 54 -4.68 -0.34 -14.86
N GLU A 55 -5.86 0.01 -14.35
CA GLU A 55 -6.35 1.40 -14.23
C GLU A 55 -6.19 1.95 -12.80
N GLY A 56 -5.45 1.23 -11.97
CA GLY A 56 -5.38 1.47 -10.53
C GLY A 56 -4.48 2.63 -10.15
N LEU A 57 -3.70 3.21 -11.07
CA LEU A 57 -2.87 4.37 -10.81
C LEU A 57 -3.52 5.63 -11.38
N GLN A 58 -3.96 6.53 -10.51
CA GLN A 58 -4.54 7.81 -10.90
C GLN A 58 -3.81 8.95 -10.19
N HIS A 59 -3.52 10.02 -10.92
CA HIS A 59 -2.95 11.23 -10.34
C HIS A 59 -4.04 12.30 -10.27
N ASP A 60 -4.39 12.70 -9.05
CA ASP A 60 -5.21 13.87 -8.81
C ASP A 60 -4.30 15.10 -8.78
N HIS A 61 -4.19 15.75 -9.94
CA HIS A 61 -3.40 16.96 -10.13
C HIS A 61 -3.86 18.13 -9.24
N TYR A 62 -5.15 18.19 -8.87
CA TYR A 62 -5.67 19.26 -8.02
C TYR A 62 -5.33 19.05 -6.55
N ALA A 63 -5.37 17.80 -6.08
CA ALA A 63 -5.04 17.46 -4.71
C ALA A 63 -3.54 17.17 -4.49
N GLY A 64 -2.74 17.06 -5.57
CA GLY A 64 -1.35 16.62 -5.51
C GLY A 64 -1.23 15.19 -4.94
N LYS A 65 -2.17 14.31 -5.30
CA LYS A 65 -2.28 12.96 -4.74
C LYS A 65 -2.10 11.91 -5.84
N LEU A 66 -1.46 10.81 -5.45
CA LEU A 66 -1.39 9.61 -6.25
C LEU A 66 -2.28 8.54 -5.61
N ASP A 67 -3.38 8.22 -6.29
CA ASP A 67 -4.32 7.19 -5.88
C ASP A 67 -3.92 5.87 -6.54
N MET A 68 -3.88 4.82 -5.71
CA MET A 68 -3.40 3.50 -6.10
C MET A 68 -4.39 2.43 -5.65
N HIS A 69 -4.94 1.68 -6.59
CA HIS A 69 -5.90 0.60 -6.33
C HIS A 69 -5.24 -0.75 -6.57
N PHE A 70 -5.16 -1.54 -5.50
CA PHE A 70 -4.61 -2.88 -5.52
C PHE A 70 -5.72 -3.91 -5.37
N ALA A 71 -5.54 -5.07 -5.99
CA ALA A 71 -6.41 -6.21 -5.81
C ALA A 71 -5.63 -7.50 -5.62
N GLY A 72 -6.24 -8.45 -4.93
CA GLY A 72 -5.68 -9.76 -4.66
C GLY A 72 -6.40 -10.43 -3.49
N VAL A 73 -5.90 -11.60 -3.11
CA VAL A 73 -6.43 -12.38 -1.99
C VAL A 73 -5.61 -12.05 -0.74
N ILE A 74 -6.32 -11.86 0.38
CA ILE A 74 -5.71 -11.64 1.70
C ILE A 74 -5.96 -12.90 2.53
N ASP A 75 -4.87 -13.50 3.03
CA ASP A 75 -4.93 -14.51 4.07
C ASP A 75 -5.32 -13.88 5.41
N VAL A 76 -6.32 -14.47 6.05
CA VAL A 76 -6.91 -14.02 7.30
C VAL A 76 -6.40 -14.81 8.51
N SER A 77 -5.35 -15.60 8.33
CA SER A 77 -4.70 -16.40 9.37
C SER A 77 -4.09 -15.58 10.51
N ALA A 78 -3.77 -14.30 10.28
CA ALA A 78 -3.30 -13.38 11.31
C ALA A 78 -3.81 -11.94 11.09
N VAL A 79 -3.62 -11.10 12.11
CA VAL A 79 -3.98 -9.68 12.06
C VAL A 79 -2.96 -8.92 11.20
N PRO A 80 -3.40 -8.13 10.19
CA PRO A 80 -2.52 -7.26 9.42
C PRO A 80 -1.91 -6.15 10.27
N LEU A 81 -0.58 -6.07 10.33
CA LEU A 81 0.14 -5.07 11.13
C LEU A 81 0.86 -4.05 10.27
N PHE A 82 1.52 -4.52 9.21
CA PHE A 82 2.37 -3.70 8.36
C PHE A 82 2.02 -3.87 6.89
N TYR A 83 2.26 -2.81 6.12
CA TYR A 83 2.24 -2.87 4.68
C TYR A 83 3.57 -2.37 4.13
N THR A 84 3.94 -2.93 2.98
CA THR A 84 5.09 -2.49 2.19
C THR A 84 4.62 -2.28 0.76
N LEU A 85 4.60 -1.02 0.32
CA LEU A 85 4.37 -0.62 -1.05
C LEU A 85 5.72 -0.46 -1.74
N THR A 86 5.95 -1.21 -2.80
CA THR A 86 7.23 -1.20 -3.53
C THR A 86 6.97 -0.84 -4.98
N GLY A 87 7.50 0.30 -5.41
CA GLY A 87 7.65 0.69 -6.81
C GLY A 87 8.92 0.09 -7.41
N LYS A 88 9.44 0.71 -8.48
CA LYS A 88 10.69 0.27 -9.11
C LYS A 88 11.90 0.56 -8.22
N VAL A 89 11.90 1.70 -7.54
CA VAL A 89 13.01 2.19 -6.70
C VAL A 89 12.48 2.61 -5.33
N VAL A 90 11.34 3.31 -5.28
CA VAL A 90 10.81 3.81 -4.02
C VAL A 90 10.08 2.71 -3.28
N THR A 91 10.37 2.59 -1.99
CA THR A 91 9.64 1.71 -1.08
C THR A 91 9.04 2.52 0.06
N VAL A 92 7.79 2.22 0.38
CA VAL A 92 7.03 2.84 1.45
C VAL A 92 6.56 1.76 2.41
N ARG A 93 7.03 1.81 3.65
CA ARG A 93 6.60 0.92 4.73
C ARG A 93 5.76 1.67 5.74
N GLY A 94 4.69 1.06 6.20
CA GLY A 94 3.83 1.68 7.22
C GLY A 94 3.00 0.66 7.99
N ARG A 95 2.27 1.16 8.98
CA ARG A 95 1.30 0.34 9.72
C ARG A 95 -0.02 0.28 8.95
N CYS A 96 -0.65 -0.88 8.94
CA CYS A 96 -1.94 -1.13 8.29
C CYS A 96 -3.04 -0.18 8.77
N SER A 97 -3.03 0.26 10.03
CA SER A 97 -3.98 1.25 10.56
C SER A 97 -4.05 2.60 9.81
N VAL A 98 -3.09 2.86 8.90
CA VAL A 98 -3.05 4.06 8.05
C VAL A 98 -3.76 3.85 6.69
N LEU A 99 -3.98 2.60 6.26
CA LEU A 99 -4.68 2.27 5.02
C LEU A 99 -6.14 1.89 5.32
N ARG A 100 -7.02 2.88 5.45
CA ARG A 100 -8.44 2.63 5.79
C ARG A 100 -9.19 1.75 4.78
N SER A 101 -8.80 1.76 3.51
CA SER A 101 -9.47 0.99 2.45
C SER A 101 -8.93 -0.42 2.26
N VAL A 102 -7.71 -0.70 2.74
CA VAL A 102 -7.08 -2.03 2.67
C VAL A 102 -7.18 -2.76 4.02
N CYS A 103 -7.09 -1.98 5.10
CA CYS A 103 -6.99 -2.46 6.47
C CYS A 103 -8.05 -1.83 7.39
N GLY A 104 -8.99 -1.07 6.83
CA GLY A 104 -10.34 -0.97 7.38
C GLY A 104 -10.58 -0.15 8.65
N VAL A 105 -9.73 0.76 9.13
CA VAL A 105 -9.89 1.49 10.44
C VAL A 105 -9.89 0.58 11.68
N ASP A 106 -10.49 -0.59 11.62
CA ASP A 106 -10.56 -1.62 12.61
C ASP A 106 -10.94 -2.89 11.83
N TRP A 107 -10.21 -3.99 11.96
CA TRP A 107 -10.88 -5.29 12.09
C TRP A 107 -11.67 -5.26 13.41
N LEU A 108 -12.65 -4.35 13.53
CA LEU A 108 -13.90 -4.66 14.17
C LEU A 108 -14.34 -5.81 13.24
N LEU A 109 -14.26 -7.09 13.62
CA LEU A 109 -15.01 -7.58 14.77
C LEU A 109 -16.26 -6.71 15.02
N SER A 110 -16.90 -6.22 13.95
CA SER A 110 -18.34 -6.22 13.92
C SER A 110 -18.69 -7.66 14.28
N SER A 111 -19.66 -7.82 15.15
CA SER A 111 -20.16 -9.08 15.69
C SER A 111 -20.57 -10.12 14.62
N SER A 112 -20.28 -9.86 13.34
CA SER A 112 -20.57 -10.65 12.15
C SER A 112 -19.34 -11.21 11.42
N TYR A 113 -18.09 -10.86 11.74
CA TYR A 113 -16.93 -11.54 11.12
C TYR A 113 -16.70 -12.89 11.80
N THR A 114 -17.01 -13.98 11.10
CA THR A 114 -16.98 -15.34 11.66
C THR A 114 -15.90 -16.23 11.06
N ALA A 115 -15.07 -15.69 10.17
CA ALA A 115 -14.07 -16.42 9.39
C ALA A 115 -14.67 -17.57 8.55
N LYS A 116 -15.94 -17.45 8.14
CA LYS A 116 -16.60 -18.42 7.24
C LYS A 116 -16.65 -17.88 5.82
N ALA A 117 -16.56 -18.79 4.85
CA ALA A 117 -16.74 -18.45 3.44
C ALA A 117 -18.14 -17.84 3.22
N GLY A 118 -18.19 -16.62 2.68
CA GLY A 118 -19.42 -15.87 2.45
C GLY A 118 -19.61 -14.66 3.36
N ASP A 119 -18.71 -14.42 4.32
CA ASP A 119 -18.67 -13.18 5.09
C ASP A 119 -18.42 -11.98 4.16
N ARG A 120 -19.25 -10.94 4.31
CA ARG A 120 -19.09 -9.69 3.56
C ARG A 120 -18.17 -8.75 4.33
N VAL A 121 -17.09 -8.33 3.68
CA VAL A 121 -16.16 -7.28 4.14
C VAL A 121 -16.46 -6.01 3.36
#